data_AF-A0A1X7SYA9-F1
#
_entry.id   AF-A0A1X7SYA9-F1
#
_cell.length_a   1.000
_cell.length_b   1.000
_cell.length_c   1.000
_cell.angle_alpha   90.00
_cell.angle_beta   90.00
_cell.angle_gamma   90.00
#
_symmetry.space_group_name_H-M   'P 1'
#
loop_
_entity.id
_entity.type
_entity.pdbx_description
1 polymer ?
#
loop_
_entity_poly.entity_id
_entity_poly.type
_entity_poly.pdbx_seq_one_letter_code
_entity_poly.pdbx_strand_id
1 'polypeptide(L)'
;EAYESWNLIIEANDENEFKIYLPKSVTSEFKLMRLKLEQMFFRVGSVMMSNPQSLSIDYRVKLVLGTLFNMTLKHQLAQCYNIIDTLELVCRNTTLDDISVLEFIVNQLNVEEAKPLIKKYKEAVEEFKEMKLGQIFEEEFLYASERITIVIDEDIMDLCEDVKRLSSALLPDHVRVNIIISDGDGDSMWEFRNQRSFTDSVDKTAQTT
;
A
#
# COMPACT_ATOMS: atom_id res chain seq x y z
N GLU A 1 -15.55 3.91 27.17
CA GLU A 1 -14.47 4.24 26.22
C GLU A 1 -15.11 4.34 24.84
N ALA A 2 -14.89 5.45 24.13
CA ALA A 2 -15.51 5.72 22.84
C ALA A 2 -14.62 5.17 21.73
N TYR A 3 -15.15 4.25 20.92
CA TYR A 3 -14.50 3.80 19.68
C TYR A 3 -14.75 4.87 18.61
N GLU A 4 -13.67 5.44 18.06
CA GLU A 4 -13.73 6.31 16.89
C GLU A 4 -14.23 5.49 15.71
N SER A 5 -15.45 5.82 15.27
CA SER A 5 -16.10 5.27 14.09
C SER A 5 -15.28 5.63 12.86
N TRP A 6 -14.55 4.65 12.30
CA TRP A 6 -14.02 4.78 10.94
C TRP A 6 -15.20 5.00 10.00
N ASN A 7 -15.19 6.11 9.25
CA ASN A 7 -16.21 6.44 8.24
C ASN A 7 -16.09 5.49 7.04
N LEU A 8 -16.26 4.19 7.25
CA LEU A 8 -16.29 3.19 6.21
C LEU A 8 -17.68 3.23 5.56
N ILE A 9 -17.74 3.58 4.27
CA ILE A 9 -18.97 3.52 3.50
C ILE A 9 -18.94 2.21 2.72
N ILE A 10 -19.92 1.36 2.98
CA ILE A 10 -20.12 0.11 2.27
C ILE A 10 -21.46 0.19 1.56
N GLU A 11 -21.44 0.09 0.24
CA GLU A 11 -22.65 -0.01 -0.57
C GLU A 11 -22.80 -1.45 -1.06
N ALA A 12 -23.86 -2.12 -0.62
CA ALA A 12 -24.23 -3.43 -1.13
C ALA A 12 -25.12 -3.27 -2.37
N ASN A 13 -24.85 -4.05 -3.42
CA ASN A 13 -25.78 -4.22 -4.53
C ASN A 13 -26.47 -5.59 -4.44
N ASP A 14 -27.62 -5.75 -5.09
CA ASP A 14 -28.45 -6.97 -5.06
C ASP A 14 -27.76 -8.24 -5.64
N GLU A 15 -26.51 -8.12 -6.11
CA GLU A 15 -25.75 -9.14 -6.85
C GLU A 15 -24.51 -9.70 -6.09
N ASN A 16 -24.50 -9.74 -4.75
CA ASN A 16 -23.33 -10.19 -3.95
C ASN A 16 -22.03 -9.39 -4.23
N GLU A 17 -22.18 -8.13 -4.65
CA GLU A 17 -21.07 -7.19 -4.85
C GLU A 17 -21.14 -6.06 -3.82
N PHE A 18 -20.01 -5.80 -3.16
CA PHE A 18 -19.86 -4.68 -2.24
C PHE A 18 -18.91 -3.64 -2.80
N LYS A 19 -19.29 -2.37 -2.66
CA LYS A 19 -18.38 -1.25 -2.85
C LYS A 19 -17.89 -0.74 -1.52
N ILE A 20 -16.57 -0.63 -1.36
CA ILE A 20 -15.93 -0.12 -0.15
C ILE A 20 -15.20 1.17 -0.49
N TYR A 21 -15.55 2.25 0.19
CA TYR A 21 -14.83 3.52 0.09
C TYR A 21 -13.76 3.56 1.17
N LEU A 22 -12.49 3.65 0.77
CA LEU A 22 -11.41 3.72 1.76
C LEU A 22 -11.46 5.06 2.52
N PRO A 23 -11.45 5.02 3.87
CA PRO A 23 -11.32 6.24 4.66
C PRO A 23 -10.03 6.99 4.34
N LYS A 24 -10.06 8.34 4.39
CA LYS A 24 -8.88 9.19 4.17
C LYS A 24 -7.69 8.86 5.08
N SER A 25 -7.96 8.37 6.28
CA SER A 25 -6.94 7.87 7.19
C SER A 25 -6.19 6.67 6.61
N VAL A 26 -6.90 5.72 6.01
CA VAL A 26 -6.33 4.51 5.41
C VAL A 26 -5.54 4.87 4.16
N THR A 27 -6.08 5.75 3.30
CA THR A 27 -5.34 6.22 2.11
C THR A 27 -4.05 6.95 2.49
N SER A 28 -4.07 7.72 3.58
CA SER A 28 -2.86 8.36 4.14
C SER A 28 -1.84 7.34 4.65
N GLU A 29 -2.28 6.23 5.24
CA GLU A 29 -1.39 5.15 5.69
C GLU A 29 -0.74 4.43 4.50
N PHE A 30 -1.45 4.21 3.39
CA PHE A 30 -0.83 3.70 2.15
C PHE A 30 0.28 4.62 1.65
N LYS A 31 0.06 5.94 1.61
CA LYS A 31 1.11 6.91 1.25
C LYS A 31 2.30 6.84 2.21
N LEU A 32 2.04 6.73 3.52
CA LEU A 32 3.09 6.58 4.52
C LEU A 32 3.90 5.29 4.32
N MET A 33 3.23 4.17 3.99
CA MET A 33 3.89 2.91 3.69
C MET A 33 4.75 3.01 2.43
N ARG A 34 4.31 3.78 1.42
CA ARG A 34 5.12 4.07 0.23
C ARG A 34 6.39 4.85 0.58
N LEU A 35 6.28 5.87 1.42
CA LEU A 35 7.45 6.61 1.91
C LEU A 35 8.41 5.72 2.72
N LYS A 36 7.88 4.78 3.52
CA LYS A 36 8.72 3.80 4.24
C LYS A 36 9.45 2.85 3.29
N LEU A 37 8.80 2.42 2.19
CA LEU A 37 9.42 1.61 1.14
C LEU A 37 10.59 2.37 0.52
N GLU A 38 10.34 3.59 0.05
CA GLU A 38 11.37 4.45 -0.56
C GLU A 38 12.53 4.72 0.39
N GLN A 39 12.23 5.02 1.66
CA GLN A 39 13.25 5.22 2.68
C GLN A 39 14.08 3.95 2.91
N MET A 40 13.46 2.77 2.90
CA MET A 40 14.17 1.50 3.04
C MET A 40 15.12 1.28 1.85
N PHE A 41 14.65 1.44 0.61
CA PHE A 41 15.49 1.35 -0.59
C PHE A 41 16.66 2.34 -0.56
N PHE A 42 16.39 3.60 -0.20
CA PHE A 42 17.44 4.63 -0.08
C PHE A 42 18.52 4.26 0.96
N ARG A 43 18.11 3.73 2.11
CA ARG A 43 19.05 3.30 3.16
C ARG A 43 19.87 2.09 2.71
N VAL A 44 19.25 1.11 2.05
CA VAL A 44 19.98 -0.02 1.47
C VAL A 44 20.97 0.46 0.40
N GLY A 45 20.56 1.39 -0.46
CA GLY A 45 21.46 2.02 -1.44
C GLY A 45 22.61 2.76 -0.79
N SER A 46 22.38 3.47 0.31
CA SER A 46 23.43 4.15 1.08
C SER A 46 24.44 3.17 1.67
N VAL A 47 23.97 2.02 2.19
CA VAL A 47 24.84 0.94 2.67
C VAL A 47 25.69 0.39 1.52
N MET A 48 25.08 0.09 0.37
CA MET A 48 25.79 -0.41 -0.81
C MET A 48 26.79 0.60 -1.38
N MET A 49 26.43 1.89 -1.39
CA MET A 49 27.29 2.96 -1.89
C MET A 49 28.50 3.21 -1.00
N SER A 50 28.32 3.06 0.32
CA SER A 50 29.40 3.20 1.31
C SER A 50 30.37 2.01 1.32
N ASN A 51 30.02 0.91 0.64
CA ASN A 51 30.89 -0.24 0.52
C ASN A 51 32.11 0.10 -0.37
N PRO A 52 33.34 -0.31 0.00
CA PRO A 52 34.53 -0.10 -0.84
C PRO A 52 34.42 -0.70 -2.24
N GLN A 53 33.56 -1.69 -2.44
CA GLN A 53 33.29 -2.36 -3.71
C GLN A 53 32.02 -1.82 -4.40
N SER A 54 31.54 -0.62 -4.05
CA SER A 54 30.28 -0.06 -4.54
C SER A 54 30.16 -0.02 -6.07
N LEU A 55 31.24 0.28 -6.80
CA LEU A 55 31.25 0.24 -8.27
C LEU A 55 31.02 -1.18 -8.82
N SER A 56 31.63 -2.19 -8.19
CA SER A 56 31.44 -3.60 -8.56
C SER A 56 30.02 -4.07 -8.21
N ILE A 57 29.50 -3.65 -7.07
CA ILE A 57 28.12 -3.90 -6.64
C ILE A 57 27.14 -3.32 -7.67
N ASP A 58 27.27 -2.03 -8.02
CA ASP A 58 26.40 -1.37 -9.01
C ASP A 58 26.41 -2.11 -10.35
N TYR A 59 27.59 -2.44 -10.86
CA TYR A 59 27.72 -3.20 -12.11
C TYR A 59 27.00 -4.56 -12.04
N ARG A 60 27.18 -5.32 -10.94
CA ARG A 60 26.53 -6.63 -10.75
C ARG A 60 25.02 -6.50 -10.61
N VAL A 61 24.52 -5.47 -9.91
CA VAL A 61 23.09 -5.19 -9.81
C VAL A 61 22.51 -4.89 -11.19
N LYS A 62 23.14 -3.98 -11.96
CA LYS A 62 22.70 -3.65 -13.31
C LYS A 62 22.69 -4.87 -14.24
N LEU A 63 23.67 -5.77 -14.11
CA LEU A 63 23.70 -7.01 -14.88
C LEU A 63 22.51 -7.92 -14.54
N VAL A 64 22.23 -8.12 -13.25
CA VAL A 64 21.06 -8.90 -12.78
C VAL A 64 19.77 -8.29 -13.31
N LEU A 65 19.56 -6.99 -13.07
CA LEU A 65 18.36 -6.28 -13.50
C LEU A 65 18.20 -6.27 -15.02
N GLY A 66 19.29 -6.19 -15.78
CA GLY A 66 19.28 -6.27 -17.24
C GLY A 66 18.74 -7.60 -17.78
N THR A 67 18.72 -8.66 -16.98
CA THR A 67 18.07 -9.94 -17.35
C THR A 67 16.59 -10.01 -16.97
N LEU A 68 16.19 -9.29 -15.91
CA LEU A 68 14.81 -9.30 -15.39
C LEU A 68 13.92 -8.25 -16.07
N PHE A 69 14.50 -7.11 -16.46
CA PHE A 69 13.77 -5.96 -16.96
C PHE A 69 13.32 -6.12 -18.42
N ASN A 70 12.17 -5.54 -18.74
CA ASN A 70 11.73 -5.35 -20.12
C ASN A 70 12.58 -4.27 -20.82
N MET A 71 12.40 -4.09 -22.13
CA MET A 71 13.23 -3.16 -22.91
C MET A 71 13.16 -1.70 -22.42
N THR A 72 11.99 -1.24 -21.98
CA THR A 72 11.79 0.11 -21.43
C THR A 72 12.60 0.31 -20.16
N LEU A 73 12.49 -0.63 -19.22
CA LEU A 73 13.22 -0.59 -17.96
C LEU A 73 14.73 -0.75 -18.17
N LYS A 74 15.17 -1.52 -19.17
CA LYS A 74 16.60 -1.60 -19.54
C LYS A 74 17.15 -0.26 -20.02
N HIS A 75 16.37 0.51 -20.78
CA HIS A 75 16.80 1.84 -21.21
C HIS A 75 16.93 2.80 -20.03
N GLN A 76 15.99 2.79 -19.09
CA GLN A 76 16.07 3.58 -17.86
C GLN A 76 17.25 3.14 -16.97
N LEU A 77 17.48 1.83 -16.85
CA LEU A 77 18.60 1.27 -16.10
C LEU A 77 19.96 1.74 -16.64
N ALA A 78 20.08 1.89 -17.96
CA ALA A 78 21.29 2.41 -18.59
C ALA A 78 21.56 3.90 -18.28
N GLN A 79 20.53 4.63 -17.84
CA GLN A 79 20.63 6.05 -17.45
C GLN A 79 20.96 6.23 -15.96
N CYS A 80 20.84 5.18 -15.14
CA CYS A 80 21.18 5.25 -13.71
C CYS A 80 22.68 5.49 -13.51
N TYR A 81 23.04 6.56 -12.81
CA TYR A 81 24.44 6.96 -12.61
C TYR A 81 25.13 6.13 -11.52
N ASN A 82 24.40 5.78 -10.46
CA ASN A 82 24.92 4.97 -9.36
C ASN A 82 23.90 3.94 -8.83
N ILE A 83 24.28 3.23 -7.76
CA ILE A 83 23.45 2.19 -7.14
C ILE A 83 22.18 2.75 -6.51
N ILE A 84 22.19 3.99 -6.00
CA ILE A 84 21.00 4.64 -5.44
C ILE A 84 19.98 4.87 -6.55
N ASP A 85 20.39 5.44 -7.68
CA ASP A 85 19.49 5.65 -8.83
C ASP A 85 18.94 4.31 -9.37
N THR A 86 19.79 3.29 -9.36
CA THR A 86 19.42 1.93 -9.79
C THR A 86 18.36 1.34 -8.85
N LEU A 87 18.53 1.47 -7.54
CA LEU A 87 17.57 0.99 -6.54
C LEU A 87 16.29 1.82 -6.51
N GLU A 88 16.37 3.12 -6.80
CA GLU A 88 15.19 3.97 -6.96
C GLU A 88 14.33 3.50 -8.14
N LEU A 89 14.96 3.15 -9.28
CA LEU A 89 14.25 2.56 -10.41
C LEU A 89 13.56 1.24 -10.03
N VAL A 90 14.23 0.38 -9.26
CA VAL A 90 13.61 -0.86 -8.73
C VAL A 90 12.42 -0.53 -7.82
N CYS A 91 12.59 0.41 -6.89
CA CYS A 91 11.56 0.82 -5.94
C CYS A 91 10.28 1.31 -6.64
N ARG A 92 10.40 2.13 -7.69
CA ARG A 92 9.26 2.63 -8.47
C ARG A 92 8.45 1.52 -9.14
N ASN A 93 9.07 0.37 -9.41
CA ASN A 93 8.43 -0.79 -10.03
C ASN A 93 8.14 -1.91 -9.02
N THR A 94 8.25 -1.62 -7.73
CA THR A 94 8.01 -2.56 -6.62
C THR A 94 6.70 -2.21 -5.92
N THR A 95 5.91 -3.22 -5.57
CA THR A 95 4.71 -3.06 -4.71
C THR A 95 5.12 -3.15 -3.24
N LEU A 96 4.26 -2.68 -2.32
CA LEU A 96 4.55 -2.65 -0.88
C LEU A 96 4.88 -4.03 -0.29
N ASP A 97 4.27 -5.09 -0.82
CA ASP A 97 4.43 -6.47 -0.34
C ASP A 97 5.47 -7.30 -1.10
N ASP A 98 5.85 -6.91 -2.33
CA ASP A 98 6.75 -7.68 -3.19
C ASP A 98 8.12 -7.02 -3.35
N ILE A 99 8.92 -7.07 -2.29
CA ILE A 99 10.31 -6.60 -2.31
C ILE A 99 11.31 -7.69 -2.74
N SER A 100 10.85 -8.74 -3.43
CA SER A 100 11.65 -9.93 -3.75
C SER A 100 12.91 -9.62 -4.56
N VAL A 101 12.85 -8.65 -5.47
CA VAL A 101 14.00 -8.20 -6.27
C VAL A 101 15.09 -7.62 -5.37
N LEU A 102 14.72 -6.80 -4.39
CA LEU A 102 15.68 -6.23 -3.45
C LEU A 102 16.28 -7.30 -2.54
N GLU A 103 15.46 -8.22 -2.03
CA GLU A 103 15.93 -9.36 -1.23
C GLU A 103 16.94 -10.21 -2.02
N PHE A 104 16.64 -10.50 -3.28
CA PHE A 104 17.54 -11.23 -4.16
C PHE A 104 18.87 -10.48 -4.33
N ILE A 105 18.84 -9.18 -4.61
CA ILE A 105 20.05 -8.35 -4.76
C ILE A 105 20.89 -8.38 -3.49
N VAL A 106 20.28 -8.10 -2.32
CA VAL A 106 20.99 -8.06 -1.04
C VAL A 106 21.63 -9.41 -0.69
N ASN A 107 20.91 -10.51 -0.94
CA ASN A 107 21.42 -11.86 -0.68
C ASN A 107 22.54 -12.26 -1.64
N GLN A 108 22.37 -12.03 -2.95
CA GLN A 108 23.38 -12.39 -3.97
C GLN A 108 24.69 -11.61 -3.83
N LEU A 109 24.60 -10.38 -3.32
CA LEU A 109 25.75 -9.51 -3.12
C LEU A 109 26.30 -9.58 -1.69
N ASN A 110 25.69 -10.40 -0.82
CA ASN A 110 26.09 -10.62 0.57
C ASN A 110 26.23 -9.31 1.37
N VAL A 111 25.26 -8.40 1.19
CA VAL A 111 25.20 -7.10 1.89
C VAL A 111 24.48 -7.30 3.23
N GLU A 112 25.17 -7.91 4.18
CA GLU A 112 24.59 -8.31 5.47
C GLU A 112 23.99 -7.13 6.25
N GLU A 113 24.60 -5.94 6.15
CA GLU A 113 24.15 -4.73 6.85
C GLU A 113 22.78 -4.24 6.37
N ALA A 114 22.35 -4.64 5.16
CA ALA A 114 21.05 -4.27 4.61
C ALA A 114 19.90 -5.20 5.08
N LYS A 115 20.21 -6.44 5.52
CA LYS A 115 19.18 -7.42 5.90
C LYS A 115 18.28 -6.95 7.06
N PRO A 116 18.79 -6.31 8.14
CA PRO A 116 17.93 -5.78 9.19
C PRO A 116 16.97 -4.70 8.72
N LEU A 117 17.35 -3.89 7.71
CA LEU A 117 16.50 -2.85 7.15
C LEU A 117 15.30 -3.45 6.41
N ILE A 118 15.56 -4.48 5.60
CA ILE A 118 14.52 -5.25 4.90
C ILE A 118 13.58 -5.90 5.90
N LYS A 119 14.12 -6.59 6.91
CA LYS A 119 13.31 -7.26 7.93
C LYS A 119 12.36 -6.28 8.63
N LYS A 120 12.88 -5.13 9.08
CA LYS A 120 12.08 -4.09 9.73
C LYS A 120 10.96 -3.56 8.82
N TYR A 121 11.21 -3.42 7.52
CA TYR A 121 10.18 -3.00 6.58
C TYR A 121 9.08 -4.06 6.43
N LYS A 122 9.43 -5.34 6.29
CA LYS A 122 8.45 -6.43 6.21
C LYS A 122 7.55 -6.48 7.44
N GLU A 123 8.12 -6.31 8.63
CA GLU A 123 7.36 -6.22 9.88
C GLU A 123 6.35 -5.05 9.84
N ALA A 124 6.76 -3.88 9.33
CA ALA A 124 5.86 -2.74 9.18
C ALA A 124 4.74 -2.96 8.15
N VAL A 125 4.99 -3.75 7.09
CA VAL A 125 3.95 -4.12 6.11
C VAL A 125 2.94 -5.08 6.72
N GLU A 126 3.38 -6.10 7.47
CA GLU A 126 2.45 -7.01 8.15
C GLU A 126 1.63 -6.28 9.23
N GLU A 127 2.26 -5.40 10.03
CA GLU A 127 1.53 -4.57 10.99
C GLU A 127 0.46 -3.69 10.30
N PHE A 128 0.80 -3.07 9.16
CA PHE A 128 -0.15 -2.29 8.37
C PHE A 128 -1.32 -3.15 7.85
N LYS A 129 -1.02 -4.33 7.32
CA LYS A 129 -2.03 -5.28 6.83
C LYS A 129 -2.97 -5.72 7.95
N GLU A 130 -2.45 -6.16 9.09
CA GLU A 130 -3.27 -6.71 10.17
C GLU A 130 -4.05 -5.60 10.89
N MET A 131 -3.40 -4.50 11.26
CA MET A 131 -4.00 -3.51 12.17
C MET A 131 -4.82 -2.44 11.46
N LYS A 132 -4.52 -2.14 10.18
CA LYS A 132 -5.21 -1.05 9.46
C LYS A 132 -6.16 -1.60 8.42
N LEU A 133 -5.67 -2.50 7.57
CA LEU A 133 -6.50 -3.09 6.51
C LEU A 133 -7.38 -4.23 7.04
N GLY A 134 -6.86 -5.07 7.94
CA GLY A 134 -7.60 -6.18 8.54
C GLY A 134 -8.90 -5.71 9.17
N GLN A 135 -8.85 -4.64 9.97
CA GLN A 135 -10.03 -4.03 10.60
C GLN A 135 -11.11 -3.56 9.61
N ILE A 136 -10.74 -3.23 8.37
CA ILE A 136 -11.70 -2.83 7.31
C ILE A 136 -12.43 -4.05 6.76
N PHE A 137 -11.70 -5.17 6.65
CA PHE A 137 -12.19 -6.41 6.03
C PHE A 137 -12.70 -7.45 7.04
N GLU A 138 -12.66 -7.15 8.35
CA GLU A 138 -13.15 -8.00 9.43
C GLU A 138 -14.67 -8.27 9.39
N GLU A 139 -15.42 -7.50 8.61
CA GLU A 139 -16.86 -7.65 8.48
C GLU A 139 -17.25 -8.98 7.80
N GLU A 140 -17.96 -9.83 8.53
CA GLU A 140 -18.29 -11.22 8.13
C GLU A 140 -18.99 -11.31 6.76
N PHE A 141 -19.78 -10.30 6.38
CA PHE A 141 -20.48 -10.30 5.10
C PHE A 141 -19.56 -10.15 3.89
N LEU A 142 -18.36 -9.56 4.06
CA LEU A 142 -17.38 -9.44 2.98
C LEU A 142 -16.85 -10.80 2.54
N TYR A 143 -16.77 -11.76 3.46
CA TYR A 143 -16.31 -13.14 3.21
C TYR A 143 -17.31 -13.97 2.38
N ALA A 144 -18.59 -13.61 2.42
CA ALA A 144 -19.63 -14.26 1.63
C ALA A 144 -19.75 -13.70 0.20
N SER A 145 -19.03 -12.64 -0.11
CA SER A 145 -19.08 -11.95 -1.40
C SER A 145 -18.35 -12.73 -2.48
N GLU A 146 -18.77 -12.57 -3.73
CA GLU A 146 -17.96 -13.02 -4.89
C GLU A 146 -17.00 -11.92 -5.34
N ARG A 147 -17.37 -10.65 -5.11
CA ARG A 147 -16.65 -9.49 -5.61
C ARG A 147 -16.73 -8.32 -4.64
N ILE A 148 -15.59 -7.67 -4.46
CA ILE A 148 -15.48 -6.40 -3.73
C ILE A 148 -14.84 -5.38 -4.68
N THR A 149 -15.46 -4.21 -4.76
CA THR A 149 -14.96 -3.07 -5.51
C THR A 149 -14.51 -2.00 -4.52
N ILE A 150 -13.21 -1.75 -4.45
CA ILE A 150 -12.66 -0.69 -3.60
C ILE A 150 -12.61 0.59 -4.41
N VAL A 151 -13.25 1.63 -3.88
CA VAL A 151 -13.24 2.97 -4.44
C VAL A 151 -12.12 3.76 -3.77
N ILE A 152 -11.22 4.28 -4.59
CA ILE A 152 -10.11 5.12 -4.16
C ILE A 152 -10.26 6.53 -4.71
N ASP A 153 -9.69 7.49 -3.98
CA ASP A 153 -9.57 8.87 -4.44
C ASP A 153 -8.49 8.96 -5.55
N GLU A 154 -8.63 9.93 -6.45
CA GLU A 154 -7.68 10.19 -7.53
C GLU A 154 -6.26 10.46 -6.99
N ASP A 155 -6.18 11.03 -5.77
CA ASP A 155 -4.92 11.37 -5.10
C ASP A 155 -4.02 10.19 -4.70
N ILE A 156 -4.52 8.95 -4.83
CA ILE A 156 -3.78 7.70 -4.60
C ILE A 156 -3.81 6.75 -5.81
N MET A 157 -4.09 7.27 -7.01
CA MET A 157 -4.11 6.47 -8.24
C MET A 157 -2.83 5.64 -8.45
N ASP A 158 -1.67 6.21 -8.16
CA ASP A 158 -0.37 5.52 -8.29
C ASP A 158 -0.22 4.33 -7.32
N LEU A 159 -1.10 4.21 -6.32
CA LEU A 159 -1.12 3.16 -5.32
C LEU A 159 -2.20 2.09 -5.61
N CYS A 160 -2.90 2.15 -6.76
CA CYS A 160 -3.94 1.18 -7.13
C CYS A 160 -3.49 -0.27 -6.95
N GLU A 161 -2.29 -0.61 -7.45
CA GLU A 161 -1.77 -1.98 -7.39
C GLU A 161 -1.42 -2.38 -5.96
N ASP A 162 -0.88 -1.45 -5.17
CA ASP A 162 -0.58 -1.66 -3.74
C ASP A 162 -1.87 -1.93 -2.95
N VAL A 163 -2.91 -1.12 -3.16
CA VAL A 163 -4.23 -1.28 -2.54
C VAL A 163 -4.84 -2.62 -2.94
N LYS A 164 -4.83 -2.95 -4.23
CA LYS A 164 -5.42 -4.18 -4.75
C LYS A 164 -4.76 -5.41 -4.16
N ARG A 165 -3.42 -5.50 -4.21
CA ARG A 165 -2.68 -6.66 -3.74
C ARG A 165 -2.83 -6.87 -2.24
N LEU A 166 -2.64 -5.80 -1.45
CA LEU A 166 -2.74 -5.89 0.00
C LEU A 166 -4.15 -6.23 0.46
N SER A 167 -5.18 -5.68 -0.19
CA SER A 167 -6.57 -6.02 0.12
C SER A 167 -6.92 -7.45 -0.28
N SER A 168 -6.47 -7.89 -1.47
CA SER A 168 -6.69 -9.26 -1.93
C SER A 168 -6.04 -10.28 -1.00
N ALA A 169 -4.88 -9.96 -0.43
CA ALA A 169 -4.17 -10.83 0.51
C ALA A 169 -4.88 -11.00 1.88
N LEU A 170 -5.86 -10.16 2.19
CA LEU A 170 -6.64 -10.20 3.44
C LEU A 170 -8.03 -10.83 3.25
N LEU A 171 -8.44 -11.04 2.00
CA LEU A 171 -9.73 -11.61 1.66
C LEU A 171 -9.58 -13.09 1.24
N PRO A 172 -10.64 -13.90 1.32
CA PRO A 172 -10.61 -15.26 0.80
C PRO A 172 -10.30 -15.33 -0.69
N ASP A 173 -9.66 -16.42 -1.12
CA ASP A 173 -9.24 -16.64 -2.51
C ASP A 173 -10.40 -16.60 -3.53
N HIS A 174 -11.64 -16.86 -3.11
CA HIS A 174 -12.81 -16.79 -3.99
C HIS A 174 -13.30 -15.36 -4.25
N VAL A 175 -12.90 -14.39 -3.42
CA VAL A 175 -13.32 -13.00 -3.52
C VAL A 175 -12.44 -12.26 -4.54
N ARG A 176 -13.06 -11.68 -5.56
CA ARG A 176 -12.35 -10.85 -6.54
C ARG A 176 -12.34 -9.39 -6.12
N VAL A 177 -11.14 -8.82 -6.01
CA VAL A 177 -10.97 -7.39 -5.71
C VAL A 177 -10.79 -6.57 -6.99
N ASN A 178 -11.65 -5.58 -7.16
CA ASN A 178 -11.55 -4.55 -8.19
C ASN A 178 -11.22 -3.20 -7.56
N ILE A 179 -10.52 -2.34 -8.29
CA ILE A 179 -10.25 -0.96 -7.89
C ILE A 179 -10.93 -0.04 -8.91
N ILE A 180 -11.66 0.97 -8.42
CA ILE A 180 -12.16 2.07 -9.24
C ILE A 180 -11.73 3.40 -8.63
N ILE A 181 -11.49 4.38 -9.49
CA ILE A 181 -11.15 5.75 -9.08
C ILE A 181 -12.46 6.53 -8.98
N SER A 182 -12.62 7.30 -7.90
CA SER A 182 -13.76 8.18 -7.73
C SER A 182 -13.64 9.34 -8.71
N ASP A 183 -14.42 9.33 -9.79
CA ASP A 183 -14.55 10.49 -10.67
C ASP A 183 -15.18 11.63 -9.86
N GLY A 184 -14.47 12.74 -9.68
CA GLY A 184 -14.90 13.88 -8.85
C GLY A 184 -16.16 14.62 -9.33
N ASP A 185 -16.85 14.13 -10.37
CA ASP A 185 -18.04 14.73 -10.95
C ASP A 185 -19.30 13.92 -10.62
N GLY A 186 -20.12 14.45 -9.69
CA GLY A 186 -21.57 14.25 -9.78
C GLY A 186 -22.30 13.59 -8.61
N ASP A 187 -21.69 13.39 -7.45
CA ASP A 187 -22.46 13.32 -6.20
C ASP A 187 -21.62 13.88 -5.06
N SER A 188 -21.81 15.18 -4.80
CA SER A 188 -21.25 15.93 -3.67
C SER A 188 -21.75 15.42 -2.30
N MET A 189 -22.10 14.13 -2.19
CA MET A 189 -22.54 13.48 -0.97
C MET A 189 -21.37 12.91 -0.14
N TRP A 190 -20.20 12.67 -0.75
CA TRP A 190 -19.02 12.15 -0.06
C TRP A 190 -18.24 13.23 0.72
N GLU A 191 -18.17 14.47 0.24
CA GLU A 191 -17.59 15.58 1.02
C GLU A 191 -18.47 15.95 2.22
N PHE A 192 -19.80 15.87 2.09
CA PHE A 192 -20.74 16.24 3.15
C PHE A 192 -20.90 15.16 4.25
N ARG A 193 -20.65 13.88 3.96
CA ARG A 193 -20.74 12.82 4.97
C ARG A 193 -19.56 12.81 5.95
N ASN A 194 -18.44 13.46 5.60
CA ASN A 194 -17.29 13.65 6.49
C ASN A 194 -17.48 14.74 7.56
N GLN A 195 -18.65 15.41 7.66
CA GLN A 195 -18.89 16.49 8.63
C GLN A 195 -20.09 16.30 9.57
N ARG A 196 -20.78 15.16 9.58
CA ARG A 196 -21.76 14.86 10.65
C ARG A 196 -21.18 13.88 11.65
N SER A 197 -20.29 14.38 12.50
CA SER A 197 -20.30 13.97 13.90
C SER A 197 -21.71 14.20 14.43
N PHE A 198 -22.50 13.14 14.61
CA PHE A 198 -23.75 13.23 15.34
C PHE A 198 -23.43 13.41 16.84
N THR A 199 -22.95 14.59 17.19
CA THR A 199 -23.20 15.15 18.52
C THR A 199 -24.57 15.82 18.45
N ASP A 200 -25.46 15.35 19.32
CA ASP A 200 -26.81 15.86 19.62
C ASP A 200 -27.98 15.09 19.00
N SER A 201 -28.09 13.83 19.43
CA SER A 201 -29.38 13.15 19.56
C SER A 201 -29.36 12.16 20.74
N VAL A 202 -28.91 12.60 21.91
CA VAL A 202 -29.33 12.01 23.18
C VAL A 202 -29.44 13.13 24.22
N ASP A 203 -30.62 13.72 24.32
CA ASP A 203 -31.16 14.04 25.64
C ASP A 203 -32.47 13.29 25.79
N LYS A 204 -32.36 12.08 26.36
CA LYS A 204 -33.52 11.36 26.88
C LYS A 204 -33.78 11.87 28.29
N THR A 205 -34.92 12.55 28.45
CA THR A 205 -35.81 12.51 29.62
C THR A 205 -35.22 12.78 31.02
N ALA A 206 -35.72 13.84 31.66
CA ALA A 206 -35.99 13.85 33.10
C ALA A 206 -37.44 14.30 33.36
N GLN A 207 -38.14 13.48 34.14
CA GLN A 207 -39.52 13.64 34.61
C GLN A 207 -39.66 14.73 35.68
N THR A 208 -40.94 15.04 35.99
CA THR A 208 -41.49 15.63 37.23
C THR A 208 -41.26 17.14 37.38
N THR A 209 -42.30 17.98 37.49
CA THR A 209 -43.44 17.92 38.42
C THR A 209 -44.64 18.68 37.85
#